data_AF-A0A9R1AKH4-F1
#
_entry.id   AF-A0A9R1AKH4-F1
#
_cell.length_a   1.000
_cell.length_b   1.000
_cell.length_c   1.000
_cell.angle_alpha   90.00
_cell.angle_beta   90.00
_cell.angle_gamma   90.00
#
_symmetry.space_group_name_H-M   'P 1'
#
loop_
_entity.id
_entity.type
_entity.pdbx_description
1 polymer ?
#
loop_
_entity_poly.entity_id
_entity_poly.type
_entity_poly.pdbx_seq_one_letter_code
_entity_poly.pdbx_strand_id
1 'polypeptide(L)'
;MEGGDARNGLTGTSQTTGSGVESPAKPLPPCCVKARAAAPESEAKCHATVVSGWFTETRSRCGKASKLQYYNNPMWPGETHSLKVDKILYQGKSPYQEVLIFESLTYGKVLVLDGIVQLTDKDECAYQEMITHLPLCSIPSPKKVLVIGGGDGGVLREIARHGSVESIDICEIDQLVIDVCKDFFPDLSVGFEDPRVRLHVGDAVEFLRNSPEGTYDAIIVDSSDPIGPAQELVEKPFFETIARALRPGGVLCNQAESMWLHTHLIQDMLSICCETFKGSVHYAWASVPTYPSGAIGFLLCAKEGRPVNFLAPINPIEKIEGAMTAGRDIRFYNTEMHRAAFVLPTFAKRELEAYSCSTIGHNKRKNQQNQRRLPSCHTVKFLPLRRGLRDLFNSPCAGHQVLTGIVAT
;
A
#
# COMPACT_ATOMS: atom_id res chain seq x y z
N MET A 1 -35.34 74.04 24.80
CA MET A 1 -36.38 74.17 23.77
C MET A 1 -36.35 72.88 22.99
N GLU A 2 -37.49 72.18 23.05
CA GLU A 2 -37.93 71.02 22.26
C GLU A 2 -36.96 69.81 22.27
N GLY A 3 -37.22 68.73 23.02
CA GLY A 3 -38.48 67.96 23.09
C GLY A 3 -38.33 66.78 22.12
N GLY A 4 -38.58 65.52 22.44
CA GLY A 4 -39.24 64.80 23.53
C GLY A 4 -39.30 63.35 23.04
N ASP A 5 -39.06 62.37 23.91
CA ASP A 5 -40.05 61.36 24.34
C ASP A 5 -40.52 60.37 23.24
N ALA A 6 -40.74 59.07 23.48
CA ALA A 6 -40.58 58.20 24.64
C ALA A 6 -40.89 56.76 24.18
N ARG A 7 -40.23 55.79 24.85
CA ARG A 7 -40.79 54.56 25.44
C ARG A 7 -41.50 53.47 24.60
N ASN A 8 -41.02 52.25 24.90
CA ASN A 8 -41.73 51.03 25.27
C ASN A 8 -42.21 50.04 24.20
N GLY A 9 -41.84 48.77 24.41
CA GLY A 9 -42.56 47.60 23.89
C GLY A 9 -41.76 46.30 23.99
N LEU A 10 -42.05 45.48 25.00
CA LEU A 10 -41.54 44.11 25.19
C LEU A 10 -42.07 43.12 24.12
N THR A 11 -41.39 41.96 24.08
CA THR A 11 -41.84 40.58 23.74
C THR A 11 -41.38 39.99 22.40
N GLY A 12 -40.88 38.74 22.46
CA GLY A 12 -40.84 37.82 21.31
C GLY A 12 -39.53 37.06 21.11
N THR A 13 -39.45 35.86 21.70
CA THR A 13 -38.49 34.79 21.35
C THR A 13 -38.66 34.30 19.91
N SER A 14 -37.56 34.07 19.18
CA SER A 14 -37.43 32.93 18.25
C SER A 14 -35.96 32.64 17.89
N GLN A 15 -35.63 31.34 17.91
CA GLN A 15 -34.40 30.74 17.39
C GLN A 15 -34.44 30.65 15.86
N THR A 16 -33.29 30.80 15.20
CA THR A 16 -32.89 30.11 13.95
C THR A 16 -31.39 30.37 13.71
N THR A 17 -30.48 29.44 14.02
CA THR A 17 -29.85 28.46 13.09
C THR A 17 -29.43 29.04 11.74
N GLY A 18 -28.13 29.31 11.58
CA GLY A 18 -27.47 29.58 10.30
C GLY A 18 -26.29 28.62 10.13
N SER A 19 -26.46 27.68 9.21
CA SER A 19 -25.59 26.56 8.84
C SER A 19 -24.31 26.99 8.13
N GLY A 20 -23.15 26.57 8.64
CA GLY A 20 -21.90 26.53 7.88
C GLY A 20 -21.93 25.38 6.88
N VAL A 21 -21.62 25.68 5.63
CA VAL A 21 -21.59 24.72 4.52
C VAL A 21 -20.31 23.88 4.64
N GLU A 22 -20.46 22.62 5.07
CA GLU A 22 -19.43 21.59 4.96
C GLU A 22 -19.25 21.20 3.49
N SER A 23 -18.00 21.16 3.03
CA SER A 23 -17.65 20.61 1.72
C SER A 23 -17.87 19.08 1.75
N PRO A 24 -18.44 18.47 0.70
CA PRO A 24 -18.74 17.04 0.73
C PRO A 24 -17.45 16.24 0.71
N ALA A 25 -17.25 15.41 1.75
CA ALA A 25 -16.17 14.43 1.79
C ALA A 25 -16.22 13.55 0.53
N LYS A 26 -15.08 13.44 -0.17
CA LYS A 26 -14.96 12.55 -1.34
C LYS A 26 -15.30 11.12 -0.91
N PRO A 27 -16.21 10.42 -1.61
CA PRO A 27 -16.53 9.03 -1.29
C PRO A 27 -15.30 8.14 -1.51
N LEU A 28 -15.11 7.17 -0.62
CA LEU A 28 -14.05 6.16 -0.75
C LEU A 28 -14.19 5.42 -2.09
N PRO A 29 -13.08 5.04 -2.75
CA PRO A 29 -13.11 4.33 -4.01
C PRO A 29 -13.89 3.01 -3.84
N PRO A 30 -14.67 2.58 -4.86
CA PRO A 30 -15.48 1.36 -4.77
C PRO A 30 -14.72 0.09 -4.38
N CYS A 31 -13.41 0.03 -4.60
CA CYS A 31 -12.54 -1.08 -4.21
C CYS A 31 -12.48 -1.26 -2.68
N CYS A 32 -12.46 -0.16 -1.91
CA CYS A 32 -12.36 -0.17 -0.44
C CYS A 32 -13.69 -0.47 0.26
N VAL A 33 -14.82 -0.43 -0.45
CA VAL A 33 -16.17 -0.58 0.13
C VAL A 33 -16.55 -2.05 0.36
N LYS A 34 -15.86 -3.00 -0.29
CA LYS A 34 -16.16 -4.44 -0.19
C LYS A 34 -15.65 -5.12 1.09
N ALA A 35 -14.86 -4.44 1.92
CA ALA A 35 -14.25 -4.98 3.14
C ALA A 35 -15.13 -4.82 4.42
N ARG A 36 -16.47 -4.87 4.32
CA ARG A 36 -17.35 -4.68 5.48
C ARG A 36 -17.34 -5.88 6.45
N ALA A 37 -16.57 -5.79 7.52
CA ALA A 37 -16.83 -6.46 8.79
C ALA A 37 -17.69 -5.57 9.72
N ALA A 38 -18.49 -6.18 10.60
CA ALA A 38 -19.54 -5.54 11.41
C ALA A 38 -19.05 -4.49 12.44
N ALA A 39 -20.00 -3.68 12.94
CA ALA A 39 -19.85 -2.33 13.52
C ALA A 39 -19.12 -2.17 14.90
N PRO A 40 -18.55 -0.98 15.21
CA PRO A 40 -17.96 -0.63 16.51
C PRO A 40 -18.87 0.25 17.42
N GLU A 41 -18.77 0.10 18.75
CA GLU A 41 -19.27 1.04 19.78
C GLU A 41 -18.07 1.50 20.65
N SER A 42 -17.57 2.73 20.55
CA SER A 42 -18.02 4.04 21.07
C SER A 42 -17.31 4.44 22.38
N GLU A 43 -16.23 5.22 22.27
CA GLU A 43 -16.04 6.50 22.99
C GLU A 43 -14.67 7.12 22.65
N ALA A 44 -14.57 7.66 21.43
CA ALA A 44 -13.74 8.82 21.11
C ALA A 44 -14.45 9.57 19.97
N LYS A 45 -14.70 10.88 20.14
CA LYS A 45 -15.27 11.74 19.10
C LYS A 45 -14.16 12.30 18.20
N CYS A 46 -13.73 11.52 17.21
CA CYS A 46 -13.55 12.02 15.84
C CYS A 46 -14.89 11.79 15.11
N HIS A 47 -15.07 12.03 13.79
CA HIS A 47 -16.23 11.37 13.16
C HIS A 47 -16.10 9.88 13.52
N ALA A 48 -17.18 9.26 14.00
CA ALA A 48 -17.17 8.22 15.04
C ALA A 48 -16.31 6.94 14.81
N THR A 49 -15.49 6.87 13.76
CA THR A 49 -14.79 5.68 13.26
C THR A 49 -13.29 5.83 12.99
N VAL A 50 -12.60 6.95 13.27
CA VAL A 50 -11.14 7.03 12.98
C VAL A 50 -10.34 7.85 14.01
N VAL A 51 -9.38 7.21 14.72
CA VAL A 51 -8.20 7.82 15.38
C VAL A 51 -7.03 6.83 15.29
N SER A 52 -5.89 7.30 14.79
CA SER A 52 -4.64 6.56 14.49
C SER A 52 -3.57 6.70 15.60
N GLY A 53 -2.76 5.65 15.82
CA GLY A 53 -1.41 5.74 16.42
C GLY A 53 -1.14 5.26 17.87
N TRP A 54 -0.35 4.18 17.97
CA TRP A 54 0.59 3.68 19.02
C TRP A 54 0.17 3.30 20.46
N PHE A 55 0.79 2.22 20.94
CA PHE A 55 0.66 1.62 22.28
C PHE A 55 1.40 2.45 23.34
N THR A 56 0.71 2.81 24.43
CA THR A 56 1.34 3.28 25.68
C THR A 56 1.19 2.22 26.75
N GLU A 57 2.31 1.63 27.21
CA GLU A 57 2.34 1.04 28.55
C GLU A 57 2.96 2.07 29.50
N THR A 58 2.12 2.86 30.17
CA THR A 58 2.53 3.55 31.40
C THR A 58 1.88 2.84 32.59
N ARG A 59 2.71 2.12 33.34
CA ARG A 59 2.40 1.58 34.67
C ARG A 59 1.71 2.62 35.53
N SER A 60 0.53 2.29 36.06
CA SER A 60 0.06 2.92 37.30
C SER A 60 0.25 1.93 38.45
N ARG A 61 0.93 2.39 39.51
CA ARG A 61 0.96 1.74 40.82
C ARG A 61 -0.43 1.85 41.48
N CYS A 62 -1.45 1.20 40.94
CA CYS A 62 -2.70 0.92 41.66
C CYS A 62 -3.60 0.00 40.83
N GLY A 63 -3.55 -1.31 41.13
CA GLY A 63 -4.65 -2.30 41.09
C GLY A 63 -5.83 -2.26 40.10
N LYS A 64 -5.80 -1.54 38.98
CA LYS A 64 -6.85 -1.63 37.94
C LYS A 64 -6.27 -2.22 36.67
N ALA A 65 -6.91 -3.27 36.17
CA ALA A 65 -6.57 -3.93 34.91
C ALA A 65 -6.51 -2.90 33.78
N SER A 66 -5.34 -2.73 33.18
CA SER A 66 -5.17 -1.99 31.93
C SER A 66 -6.00 -2.68 30.86
N LYS A 67 -7.02 -2.00 30.34
CA LYS A 67 -7.82 -2.48 29.22
C LYS A 67 -6.89 -2.52 28.00
N LEU A 68 -6.55 -3.71 27.49
CA LEU A 68 -5.84 -3.82 26.20
C LEU A 68 -6.75 -3.20 25.13
N GLN A 69 -6.30 -2.10 24.53
CA GLN A 69 -6.94 -1.53 23.35
C GLN A 69 -6.21 -2.09 22.13
N TYR A 70 -6.93 -2.86 21.32
CA TYR A 70 -6.45 -3.33 20.03
C TYR A 70 -6.91 -2.34 18.96
N TYR A 71 -5.96 -1.83 18.19
CA TYR A 71 -6.25 -0.99 17.03
C TYR A 71 -6.53 -1.90 15.82
N ASN A 72 -7.33 -1.41 14.89
CA ASN A 72 -7.49 -2.01 13.58
C ASN A 72 -7.09 -0.96 12.56
N ASN A 73 -5.99 -1.16 11.82
CA ASN A 73 -5.92 -0.51 10.51
C ASN A 73 -7.08 -1.12 9.70
N PRO A 74 -7.98 -0.34 9.09
CA PRO A 74 -9.04 -0.91 8.26
C PRO A 74 -8.52 -1.79 7.12
N MET A 75 -7.25 -1.65 6.73
CA MET A 75 -6.62 -2.47 5.70
C MET A 75 -6.27 -3.90 6.17
N TRP A 76 -5.85 -4.08 7.42
CA TRP A 76 -5.51 -5.40 7.98
C TRP A 76 -6.25 -5.68 9.30
N PRO A 77 -7.57 -5.91 9.22
CA PRO A 77 -8.38 -6.04 10.42
C PRO A 77 -8.09 -7.34 11.19
N GLY A 78 -7.88 -7.23 12.50
CA GLY A 78 -7.67 -8.34 13.43
C GLY A 78 -6.21 -8.68 13.68
N GLU A 79 -5.27 -7.95 13.06
CA GLU A 79 -3.83 -8.22 13.17
C GLU A 79 -3.01 -6.94 13.40
N THR A 80 -1.80 -7.12 13.94
CA THR A 80 -0.82 -6.05 14.13
C THR A 80 0.59 -6.62 14.17
N HIS A 81 1.55 -5.91 13.58
CA HIS A 81 2.97 -6.16 13.79
C HIS A 81 3.48 -5.23 14.91
N SER A 82 4.02 -5.81 15.98
CA SER A 82 4.58 -5.04 17.09
C SER A 82 6.11 -5.05 17.07
N LEU A 83 6.72 -3.86 17.06
CA LEU A 83 8.15 -3.67 17.24
C LEU A 83 8.41 -3.04 18.61
N LYS A 84 9.39 -3.58 19.35
CA LYS A 84 9.78 -3.01 20.64
C LYS A 84 10.60 -1.74 20.39
N VAL A 85 10.05 -0.60 20.79
CA VAL A 85 10.72 0.70 20.75
C VAL A 85 11.81 0.74 21.81
N ASP A 86 13.03 1.12 21.40
CA ASP A 86 14.12 1.47 22.30
C ASP A 86 14.12 2.97 22.59
N LYS A 87 14.06 3.79 21.53
CA LYS A 87 14.08 5.26 21.64
C LYS A 87 13.29 5.94 20.54
N ILE A 88 12.49 6.95 20.89
CA ILE A 88 11.88 7.86 19.90
C ILE A 88 12.94 8.87 19.46
N LEU A 89 13.17 8.98 18.14
CA LEU A 89 14.16 9.88 17.54
C LEU A 89 13.50 11.17 17.03
N TYR A 90 12.32 11.05 16.44
CA TYR A 90 11.55 12.16 15.91
C TYR A 90 10.04 11.88 16.00
N GLN A 91 9.23 12.89 16.30
CA GLN A 91 7.79 12.84 16.16
C GLN A 91 7.28 14.21 15.70
N GLY A 92 6.50 14.24 14.63
CA GLY A 92 5.98 15.46 14.03
C GLY A 92 4.75 15.20 13.17
N LYS A 93 4.19 16.28 12.63
CA LYS A 93 3.05 16.25 11.72
C LYS A 93 3.24 17.28 10.62
N SER A 94 3.23 16.84 9.37
CA SER A 94 3.25 17.71 8.20
C SER A 94 1.81 18.11 7.82
N PRO A 95 1.61 18.94 6.77
CA PRO A 95 0.30 19.15 6.18
C PRO A 95 -0.36 17.87 5.61
N TYR A 96 0.41 16.80 5.40
CA TYR A 96 -0.04 15.57 4.74
C TYR A 96 -0.27 14.43 5.71
N GLN A 97 0.64 14.22 6.67
CA GLN A 97 0.66 13.01 7.51
C GLN A 97 1.40 13.21 8.84
N GLU A 98 1.19 12.29 9.77
CA GLU A 98 1.96 12.15 11.00
C GLU A 98 3.25 11.38 10.72
N VAL A 99 4.38 11.91 11.17
CA VAL A 99 5.72 11.35 10.93
C VAL A 99 6.35 10.96 12.26
N LEU A 100 6.75 9.70 12.38
CA LEU A 100 7.42 9.16 13.55
C LEU A 100 8.66 8.39 13.11
N ILE A 101 9.78 8.68 13.75
CA ILE A 101 11.01 7.89 13.63
C ILE A 101 11.41 7.41 15.02
N PHE A 102 11.64 6.12 15.14
CA PHE A 102 12.14 5.52 16.36
C PHE A 102 13.21 4.47 16.08
N GLU A 103 14.09 4.25 17.05
CA GLU A 103 15.00 3.13 17.08
C GLU A 103 14.29 1.96 17.77
N SER A 104 14.22 0.83 17.06
CA SER A 104 13.69 -0.43 17.58
C SER A 104 14.82 -1.28 18.16
N LEU A 105 14.48 -2.18 19.10
CA LEU A 105 15.47 -3.03 19.75
C LEU A 105 16.18 -4.00 18.79
N THR A 106 15.51 -4.42 17.70
CA THR A 106 15.99 -5.54 16.86
C THR A 106 15.86 -5.33 15.35
N TYR A 107 15.27 -4.21 14.90
CA TYR A 107 15.08 -3.87 13.49
C TYR A 107 15.79 -2.55 13.09
N GLY A 108 16.57 -1.95 14.00
CA GLY A 108 17.23 -0.68 13.77
C GLY A 108 16.24 0.48 13.77
N LYS A 109 16.52 1.54 13.00
CA LYS A 109 15.63 2.69 12.86
C LYS A 109 14.42 2.34 12.00
N VAL A 110 13.28 2.94 12.35
CA VAL A 110 11.96 2.67 11.76
C VAL A 110 11.32 4.00 11.40
N LEU A 111 10.89 4.15 10.15
CA LEU A 111 10.04 5.26 9.70
C LEU A 111 8.58 4.82 9.75
N VAL A 112 7.74 5.68 10.28
CA VAL A 112 6.31 5.47 10.37
C VAL A 112 5.58 6.70 9.88
N LEU A 113 4.63 6.51 8.98
CA LEU A 113 3.74 7.55 8.46
C LEU A 113 2.29 7.17 8.78
N ASP A 114 1.54 8.06 9.41
CA ASP A 114 0.15 7.85 9.87
C ASP A 114 -0.07 6.54 10.67
N GLY A 115 0.96 6.14 11.42
CA GLY A 115 0.95 4.91 12.23
C GLY A 115 1.29 3.63 11.47
N ILE A 116 1.68 3.73 10.19
CA ILE A 116 2.04 2.62 9.32
C ILE A 116 3.56 2.61 9.11
N VAL A 117 4.19 1.46 9.36
CA VAL A 117 5.63 1.27 9.13
C VAL A 117 5.91 1.36 7.63
N GLN A 118 6.73 2.34 7.24
CA GLN A 118 7.14 2.52 5.85
C GLN A 118 8.46 1.81 5.54
N LEU A 119 9.38 1.73 6.50
CA LEU A 119 10.64 0.98 6.36
C LEU A 119 11.29 0.69 7.71
N THR A 120 12.20 -0.28 7.71
CA THR A 120 13.20 -0.47 8.79
C THR A 120 14.60 -0.69 8.21
N ASP A 121 15.65 -0.30 8.95
CA ASP A 121 17.05 -0.54 8.56
C ASP A 121 17.33 -2.02 8.21
N LYS A 122 16.61 -2.93 8.87
CA LYS A 122 16.87 -4.37 8.80
C LYS A 122 16.40 -5.03 7.50
N ASP A 123 15.25 -4.60 6.97
CA ASP A 123 14.60 -5.27 5.83
C ASP A 123 14.25 -4.34 4.66
N GLU A 124 14.60 -3.05 4.71
CA GLU A 124 14.45 -2.11 3.59
C GLU A 124 14.99 -2.65 2.27
N CYS A 125 16.08 -3.42 2.31
CA CYS A 125 16.72 -3.92 1.10
C CYS A 125 15.79 -4.81 0.28
N ALA A 126 14.92 -5.58 0.94
CA ALA A 126 13.99 -6.45 0.23
C ALA A 126 13.00 -5.64 -0.61
N TYR A 127 12.49 -4.53 -0.08
CA TYR A 127 11.56 -3.68 -0.81
C TYR A 127 12.28 -2.82 -1.86
N GLN A 128 13.29 -2.07 -1.44
CA GLN A 128 13.99 -1.09 -2.30
C GLN A 128 14.66 -1.75 -3.49
N GLU A 129 15.34 -2.88 -3.28
CA GLU A 129 15.99 -3.62 -4.36
C GLU A 129 14.95 -4.24 -5.31
N MET A 130 13.85 -4.81 -4.80
CA MET A 130 12.84 -5.45 -5.64
C MET A 130 12.07 -4.43 -6.48
N ILE A 131 11.53 -3.36 -5.87
CA ILE A 131 10.75 -2.36 -6.60
C ILE A 131 11.57 -1.64 -7.67
N THR A 132 12.88 -1.54 -7.47
CA THR A 132 13.81 -0.90 -8.42
C THR A 132 14.32 -1.85 -9.50
N HIS A 133 14.83 -3.03 -9.12
CA HIS A 133 15.53 -3.90 -10.06
C HIS A 133 14.58 -4.82 -10.84
N LEU A 134 13.34 -5.04 -10.40
CA LEU A 134 12.33 -5.72 -11.22
C LEU A 134 12.08 -4.97 -12.56
N PRO A 135 11.73 -3.67 -12.58
CA PRO A 135 11.52 -2.96 -13.84
C PRO A 135 12.83 -2.69 -14.58
N LEU A 136 13.88 -2.21 -13.91
CA LEU A 136 15.08 -1.71 -14.59
C LEU A 136 15.93 -2.82 -15.21
N CYS A 137 15.95 -4.03 -14.64
CA CYS A 137 16.63 -5.17 -15.24
C CYS A 137 15.82 -5.82 -16.38
N SER A 138 14.56 -5.43 -16.56
CA SER A 138 13.67 -5.95 -17.60
C SER A 138 13.72 -5.18 -18.92
N ILE A 139 14.39 -4.02 -18.93
CA ILE A 139 14.55 -3.17 -20.13
C ILE A 139 16.03 -2.90 -20.45
N PRO A 140 16.39 -2.64 -21.71
CA PRO A 140 17.77 -2.43 -22.09
C PRO A 140 18.17 -0.98 -21.82
N SER A 141 19.24 -0.79 -21.05
CA SER A 141 19.91 0.51 -20.84
C SER A 141 18.94 1.66 -20.51
N PRO A 142 18.17 1.60 -19.41
CA PRO A 142 17.31 2.71 -18.99
C PRO A 142 18.16 3.97 -18.78
N LYS A 143 17.68 5.12 -19.28
CA LYS A 143 18.35 6.43 -19.22
C LYS A 143 17.62 7.43 -18.33
N LYS A 144 16.29 7.53 -18.44
CA LYS A 144 15.47 8.47 -17.68
C LYS A 144 14.42 7.74 -16.85
N VAL A 145 14.55 7.85 -15.53
CA VAL A 145 13.68 7.18 -14.55
C VAL A 145 12.95 8.23 -13.71
N LEU A 146 11.68 7.99 -13.44
CA LEU A 146 10.89 8.77 -12.47
C LEU A 146 10.59 7.90 -11.24
N VAL A 147 10.75 8.48 -10.06
CA VAL A 147 10.24 7.95 -8.79
C VAL A 147 9.11 8.84 -8.30
N ILE A 148 7.99 8.23 -7.93
CA ILE A 148 6.85 8.90 -7.29
C ILE A 148 6.79 8.42 -5.84
N GLY A 149 6.77 9.35 -4.89
CA GLY A 149 7.05 9.05 -3.49
C GLY A 149 8.55 8.82 -3.26
N GLY A 150 8.90 7.82 -2.45
CA GLY A 150 10.30 7.46 -2.17
C GLY A 150 11.08 8.52 -1.36
N GLY A 151 10.39 9.27 -0.50
CA GLY A 151 10.97 10.32 0.34
C GLY A 151 12.13 9.88 1.24
N ASP A 152 12.31 8.57 1.51
CA ASP A 152 13.47 8.06 2.25
C ASP A 152 14.78 8.03 1.44
N GLY A 153 14.68 8.04 0.11
CA GLY A 153 15.81 8.06 -0.82
C GLY A 153 16.41 6.70 -1.17
N GLY A 154 15.90 5.62 -0.59
CA GLY A 154 16.40 4.27 -0.82
C GLY A 154 16.22 3.75 -2.24
N VAL A 155 15.07 4.00 -2.86
CA VAL A 155 14.86 3.69 -4.29
C VAL A 155 15.86 4.46 -5.17
N LEU A 156 16.18 5.71 -4.84
CA LEU A 156 17.18 6.49 -5.59
C LEU A 156 18.57 5.85 -5.50
N ARG A 157 18.96 5.40 -4.31
CA ARG A 157 20.21 4.66 -4.07
C ARG A 157 20.29 3.41 -4.94
N GLU A 158 19.20 2.66 -5.09
CA GLU A 158 19.18 1.46 -5.94
C GLU A 158 19.19 1.78 -7.44
N ILE A 159 18.51 2.85 -7.87
CA ILE A 159 18.56 3.31 -9.27
C ILE A 159 19.99 3.74 -9.63
N ALA A 160 20.70 4.34 -8.69
CA ALA A 160 22.06 4.83 -8.91
C ALA A 160 23.06 3.73 -9.32
N ARG A 161 22.78 2.46 -9.00
CA ARG A 161 23.57 1.29 -9.43
C ARG A 161 23.54 1.06 -10.93
N HIS A 162 22.53 1.56 -11.63
CA HIS A 162 22.40 1.43 -13.08
C HIS A 162 23.21 2.52 -13.78
N GLY A 163 24.44 2.22 -14.18
CA GLY A 163 25.32 3.17 -14.86
C GLY A 163 24.80 3.72 -16.19
N SER A 164 23.79 3.08 -16.80
CA SER A 164 23.11 3.60 -17.99
C SER A 164 22.15 4.76 -17.71
N VAL A 165 21.70 4.92 -16.45
CA VAL A 165 20.76 5.97 -16.07
C VAL A 165 21.48 7.31 -16.09
N GLU A 166 20.93 8.25 -16.85
CA GLU A 166 21.45 9.59 -17.09
C GLU A 166 20.69 10.65 -16.26
N SER A 167 19.42 10.40 -15.90
CA SER A 167 18.57 11.32 -15.15
C SER A 167 17.56 10.56 -14.29
N ILE A 168 17.41 11.00 -13.04
CA ILE A 168 16.46 10.46 -12.07
C ILE A 168 15.61 11.63 -11.57
N ASP A 169 14.36 11.71 -12.00
CA ASP A 169 13.41 12.65 -11.42
C ASP A 169 12.73 11.96 -10.22
N ILE A 170 12.57 12.66 -9.10
CA ILE A 170 11.77 12.19 -7.95
C ILE A 170 10.71 13.23 -7.61
N CYS A 171 9.47 12.77 -7.45
CA CYS A 171 8.34 13.61 -7.04
C CYS A 171 7.79 13.10 -5.70
N GLU A 172 8.11 13.79 -4.62
CA GLU A 172 7.65 13.50 -3.27
C GLU A 172 6.80 14.67 -2.78
N ILE A 173 5.64 14.38 -2.18
CA ILE A 173 4.68 15.40 -1.80
C ILE A 173 5.06 16.07 -0.47
N ASP A 174 5.70 15.32 0.43
CA ASP A 174 5.95 15.74 1.80
C ASP A 174 7.43 16.06 2.05
N GLN A 175 7.76 17.35 2.01
CA GLN A 175 9.11 17.85 2.33
C GLN A 175 9.60 17.36 3.70
N LEU A 176 8.70 17.22 4.69
CA LEU A 176 9.11 16.83 6.02
C LEU A 176 9.70 15.41 6.02
N VAL A 177 9.12 14.50 5.24
CA VAL A 177 9.61 13.11 5.12
C VAL A 177 11.05 13.09 4.58
N ILE A 178 11.32 13.88 3.55
CA ILE A 178 12.68 13.99 2.97
C ILE A 178 13.67 14.50 4.01
N ASP A 179 13.31 15.58 4.71
CA ASP A 179 14.21 16.24 5.67
C ASP A 179 14.55 15.30 6.82
N VAL A 180 13.55 14.66 7.43
CA VAL A 180 13.80 13.73 8.54
C VAL A 180 14.53 12.47 8.08
N CYS A 181 14.31 12.01 6.85
CA CYS A 181 15.05 10.85 6.34
C CYS A 181 16.52 11.18 6.11
N LYS A 182 16.84 12.37 5.61
CA LYS A 182 18.24 12.82 5.50
C LYS A 182 18.95 12.86 6.85
N ASP A 183 18.25 13.28 7.90
CA ASP A 183 18.81 13.38 9.24
C ASP A 183 19.00 12.00 9.91
N PHE A 184 18.03 11.10 9.76
CA PHE A 184 17.99 9.85 10.54
C PHE A 184 18.31 8.58 9.74
N PHE A 185 18.19 8.61 8.42
CA PHE A 185 18.51 7.51 7.50
C PHE A 185 19.53 7.94 6.44
N PRO A 186 20.73 8.44 6.82
CA PRO A 186 21.72 8.93 5.86
C PRO A 186 22.13 7.84 4.86
N ASP A 187 22.05 6.58 5.29
CA ASP A 187 22.33 5.44 4.45
C ASP A 187 21.28 5.21 3.34
N LEU A 188 20.02 5.59 3.54
CA LEU A 188 19.02 5.58 2.47
C LEU A 188 19.13 6.87 1.65
N SER A 189 19.16 7.99 2.35
CA SER A 189 19.06 9.32 1.76
C SER A 189 20.31 9.77 1.00
N VAL A 190 21.43 9.03 1.07
CA VAL A 190 22.56 9.18 0.14
C VAL A 190 22.12 9.12 -1.33
N GLY A 191 21.00 8.44 -1.62
CA GLY A 191 20.40 8.45 -2.95
C GLY A 191 20.08 9.86 -3.47
N PHE A 192 19.76 10.82 -2.60
CA PHE A 192 19.54 12.22 -2.99
C PHE A 192 20.83 12.97 -3.35
N GLU A 193 22.01 12.45 -3.01
CA GLU A 193 23.30 13.06 -3.33
C GLU A 193 23.81 12.68 -4.72
N ASP A 194 23.18 11.72 -5.40
CA ASP A 194 23.56 11.35 -6.77
C ASP A 194 23.32 12.55 -7.72
N PRO A 195 24.33 12.98 -8.50
CA PRO A 195 24.24 14.17 -9.35
C PRO A 195 23.20 14.06 -10.47
N ARG A 196 22.68 12.86 -10.73
CA ARG A 196 21.61 12.61 -11.71
C ARG A 196 20.22 12.85 -11.13
N VAL A 197 20.09 12.99 -9.81
CA VAL A 197 18.81 13.17 -9.12
C VAL A 197 18.33 14.61 -9.21
N ARG A 198 17.04 14.75 -9.52
CA ARG A 198 16.30 16.01 -9.54
C ARG A 198 15.07 15.86 -8.66
N LEU A 199 15.12 16.51 -7.50
CA LEU A 199 14.03 16.52 -6.54
C LEU A 199 12.97 17.55 -6.92
N HIS A 200 11.73 17.07 -7.05
CA HIS A 200 10.53 17.88 -7.21
C HIS A 200 9.63 17.63 -6.00
N VAL A 201 9.30 18.69 -5.26
CA VAL A 201 8.47 18.60 -4.07
C VAL A 201 7.07 19.03 -4.45
N GLY A 202 6.12 18.11 -4.47
CA GLY A 202 4.76 18.38 -4.92
C GLY A 202 3.95 17.15 -5.32
N ASP A 203 2.75 17.42 -5.83
CA ASP A 203 1.79 16.40 -6.22
C ASP A 203 2.23 15.68 -7.51
N ALA A 204 2.33 14.35 -7.45
CA ALA A 204 2.78 13.53 -8.55
C ALA A 204 1.80 13.49 -9.75
N VAL A 205 0.50 13.65 -9.50
CA VAL A 205 -0.53 13.74 -10.55
C VAL A 205 -0.32 15.02 -11.35
N GLU A 206 -0.06 16.15 -10.67
CA GLU A 206 0.25 17.42 -11.32
C GLU A 206 1.58 17.35 -12.08
N PHE A 207 2.63 16.82 -11.45
CA PHE A 207 3.95 16.65 -12.06
C PHE A 207 3.86 15.83 -13.36
N LEU A 208 3.18 14.69 -13.32
CA LEU A 208 3.01 13.84 -14.49
C LEU A 208 2.13 14.51 -15.55
N ARG A 209 1.07 15.23 -15.17
CA ARG A 209 0.22 16.01 -16.12
C ARG A 209 1.03 17.01 -16.93
N ASN A 210 2.01 17.65 -16.30
CA ASN A 210 2.89 18.63 -16.91
C ASN A 210 4.12 18.00 -17.61
N SER A 211 4.36 16.70 -17.42
CA SER A 211 5.46 15.99 -18.06
C SER A 211 5.18 15.72 -19.54
N PRO A 212 6.17 15.93 -20.45
CA PRO A 212 6.00 15.60 -21.86
C PRO A 212 5.69 14.11 -22.09
N GLU A 213 4.93 13.82 -23.13
CA GLU A 213 4.63 12.43 -23.52
C GLU A 213 5.91 11.69 -23.90
N GLY A 214 6.00 10.42 -23.51
CA GLY A 214 7.10 9.55 -23.94
C GLY A 214 8.47 9.88 -23.34
N THR A 215 8.50 10.57 -22.20
CA THR A 215 9.73 11.06 -21.55
C THR A 215 10.51 9.97 -20.82
N TYR A 216 9.84 9.06 -20.13
CA TYR A 216 10.48 8.16 -19.17
C TYR A 216 10.65 6.74 -19.74
N ASP A 217 11.81 6.14 -19.47
CA ASP A 217 12.08 4.72 -19.71
C ASP A 217 11.37 3.84 -18.66
N ALA A 218 11.39 4.30 -17.41
CA ALA A 218 10.76 3.63 -16.29
C ALA A 218 10.13 4.65 -15.33
N ILE A 219 8.98 4.30 -14.76
CA ILE A 219 8.34 5.02 -13.66
C ILE A 219 8.17 4.02 -12.52
N ILE A 220 8.67 4.37 -11.33
CA ILE A 220 8.53 3.60 -10.09
C ILE A 220 7.60 4.39 -9.18
N VAL A 221 6.52 3.77 -8.73
CA VAL A 221 5.58 4.35 -7.76
C VAL A 221 5.84 3.68 -6.42
N ASP A 222 6.60 4.37 -5.59
CA ASP A 222 6.96 4.03 -4.23
C ASP A 222 6.11 4.88 -3.27
N SER A 223 4.81 4.60 -3.28
CA SER A 223 3.83 5.32 -2.46
C SER A 223 3.53 4.58 -1.16
N SER A 224 3.07 5.33 -0.16
CA SER A 224 2.36 4.76 0.98
C SER A 224 1.08 4.04 0.55
N ASP A 225 0.48 3.31 1.49
CA ASP A 225 -0.84 2.69 1.36
C ASP A 225 -1.90 3.66 0.79
N PRO A 226 -2.93 3.20 0.06
CA PRO A 226 -3.92 4.04 -0.62
C PRO A 226 -4.95 4.68 0.34
N ILE A 227 -4.46 5.22 1.45
CA ILE A 227 -5.16 6.04 2.43
C ILE A 227 -4.48 7.41 2.44
N GLY A 228 -5.27 8.47 2.60
CA GLY A 228 -4.73 9.83 2.65
C GLY A 228 -4.19 10.28 1.28
N PRO A 229 -2.96 10.83 1.19
CA PRO A 229 -2.46 11.46 -0.02
C PRO A 229 -2.26 10.49 -1.20
N ALA A 230 -2.10 9.18 -0.95
CA ALA A 230 -1.83 8.18 -1.99
C ALA A 230 -3.09 7.58 -2.64
N GLN A 231 -4.30 7.95 -2.20
CA GLN A 231 -5.55 7.36 -2.71
C GLN A 231 -5.72 7.51 -4.23
N GLU A 232 -5.34 8.67 -4.79
CA GLU A 232 -5.47 8.93 -6.23
C GLU A 232 -4.47 8.11 -7.07
N LEU A 233 -3.41 7.56 -6.46
CA LEU A 233 -2.34 6.83 -7.13
C LEU A 233 -2.71 5.40 -7.52
N VAL A 234 -3.87 4.90 -7.09
CA VAL A 234 -4.40 3.58 -7.48
C VAL A 234 -5.58 3.67 -8.45
N GLU A 235 -5.95 4.87 -8.89
CA GLU A 235 -7.08 5.10 -9.79
C GLU A 235 -6.67 5.12 -11.27
N LYS A 236 -7.62 4.78 -12.15
CA LYS A 236 -7.40 4.72 -13.60
C LYS A 236 -6.80 5.99 -14.23
N PRO A 237 -7.26 7.21 -13.89
CA PRO A 237 -6.68 8.43 -14.47
C PRO A 237 -5.18 8.60 -14.20
N PHE A 238 -4.71 8.12 -13.04
CA PHE A 238 -3.30 8.16 -12.70
C PHE A 238 -2.48 7.20 -13.57
N PHE A 239 -2.92 5.94 -13.72
CA PHE A 239 -2.28 4.98 -14.62
C PHE A 239 -2.27 5.45 -16.09
N GLU A 240 -3.33 6.11 -16.56
CA GLU A 240 -3.36 6.72 -17.90
C GLU A 240 -2.32 7.83 -18.05
N THR A 241 -2.13 8.63 -17.00
CA THR A 241 -1.13 9.70 -16.97
C THR A 241 0.30 9.14 -16.98
N ILE A 242 0.56 8.08 -16.22
CA ILE A 242 1.82 7.30 -16.27
C ILE A 242 2.06 6.75 -17.68
N ALA A 243 1.05 6.08 -18.25
CA ALA A 243 1.18 5.48 -19.58
C ALA A 243 1.49 6.53 -20.67
N ARG A 244 0.95 7.75 -20.57
CA ARG A 244 1.35 8.86 -21.45
C ARG A 244 2.82 9.23 -21.25
N ALA A 245 3.26 9.43 -20.00
CA ALA A 245 4.62 9.86 -19.68
C ALA A 245 5.71 8.83 -20.04
N LEU A 246 5.37 7.54 -20.09
CA LEU A 246 6.28 6.47 -20.54
C LEU A 246 6.52 6.49 -22.06
N ARG A 247 7.76 6.27 -22.49
CA ARG A 247 8.07 6.01 -23.90
C ARG A 247 7.48 4.68 -24.38
N PRO A 248 7.36 4.44 -25.70
CA PRO A 248 6.99 3.11 -26.20
C PRO A 248 7.92 2.00 -25.66
N GLY A 249 7.35 0.93 -25.12
CA GLY A 249 8.08 -0.12 -24.40
C GLY A 249 8.76 0.34 -23.09
N GLY A 250 8.37 1.48 -22.54
CA GLY A 250 8.72 1.91 -21.18
C GLY A 250 7.89 1.17 -20.15
N VAL A 251 8.38 1.11 -18.91
CA VAL A 251 7.83 0.24 -17.86
C VAL A 251 7.39 1.00 -16.62
N LEU A 252 6.31 0.52 -16.00
CA LEU A 252 5.84 0.92 -14.68
C LEU A 252 6.17 -0.21 -13.68
N CYS A 253 6.60 0.16 -12.49
CA CYS A 253 6.53 -0.69 -11.30
C CYS A 253 5.80 0.07 -10.19
N ASN A 254 4.66 -0.45 -9.74
CA ASN A 254 3.84 0.16 -8.69
C ASN A 254 3.85 -0.75 -7.46
N GLN A 255 4.03 -0.22 -6.24
CA GLN A 255 3.67 -0.96 -5.03
C GLN A 255 2.23 -1.46 -5.19
N ALA A 256 1.97 -2.74 -4.94
CA ALA A 256 0.66 -3.34 -5.21
C ALA A 256 0.17 -4.21 -4.05
N GLU A 257 0.43 -3.79 -2.81
CA GLU A 257 -0.18 -4.33 -1.60
C GLU A 257 0.06 -5.84 -1.35
N SER A 258 -0.50 -6.39 -0.27
CA SER A 258 -0.33 -7.81 0.06
C SER A 258 -1.39 -8.69 -0.61
N MET A 259 -0.92 -9.77 -1.26
CA MET A 259 -1.79 -10.84 -1.77
C MET A 259 -2.54 -11.62 -0.69
N TRP A 260 -2.17 -11.50 0.59
CA TRP A 260 -2.88 -12.18 1.70
C TRP A 260 -4.08 -11.36 2.20
N LEU A 261 -4.04 -10.05 2.03
CA LEU A 261 -4.96 -9.11 2.66
C LEU A 261 -5.82 -8.36 1.61
N HIS A 262 -5.23 -8.06 0.45
CA HIS A 262 -5.72 -7.02 -0.45
C HIS A 262 -6.00 -7.53 -1.87
N THR A 263 -6.33 -8.81 -2.07
CA THR A 263 -6.53 -9.39 -3.42
C THR A 263 -7.58 -8.65 -4.24
N HIS A 264 -8.64 -8.14 -3.61
CA HIS A 264 -9.67 -7.31 -4.25
C HIS A 264 -9.10 -6.02 -4.86
N LEU A 265 -8.21 -5.32 -4.14
CA LEU A 265 -7.56 -4.10 -4.63
C LEU A 265 -6.56 -4.44 -5.74
N ILE A 266 -5.81 -5.54 -5.59
CA ILE A 266 -4.88 -6.03 -6.62
C ILE A 266 -5.62 -6.37 -7.93
N GLN A 267 -6.78 -7.02 -7.84
CA GLN A 267 -7.64 -7.32 -9.00
C GLN A 267 -8.10 -6.05 -9.71
N ASP A 268 -8.52 -5.03 -8.96
CA ASP A 268 -8.97 -3.76 -9.54
C ASP A 268 -7.81 -3.04 -10.23
N MET A 269 -6.62 -2.97 -9.61
CA MET A 269 -5.42 -2.39 -10.22
C MET A 269 -4.97 -3.16 -11.47
N LEU A 270 -4.99 -4.50 -11.43
CA LEU A 270 -4.69 -5.35 -12.58
C LEU A 270 -5.66 -5.09 -13.73
N SER A 271 -6.97 -5.01 -13.44
CA SER A 271 -8.00 -4.72 -14.45
C SER A 271 -7.75 -3.37 -15.12
N ILE A 272 -7.49 -2.33 -14.33
CA ILE A 272 -7.16 -0.99 -14.83
C ILE A 272 -5.89 -1.04 -15.68
N CYS A 273 -4.82 -1.66 -15.20
CA CYS A 273 -3.56 -1.74 -15.92
C CYS A 273 -3.64 -2.55 -17.21
N CYS A 274 -4.42 -3.63 -17.24
CA CYS A 274 -4.71 -4.39 -18.45
C CYS A 274 -5.47 -3.58 -19.51
N GLU A 275 -6.34 -2.66 -19.08
CA GLU A 275 -7.03 -1.74 -19.98
C GLU A 275 -6.08 -0.65 -20.49
N THR A 276 -5.22 -0.12 -19.64
CA THR A 276 -4.35 1.03 -19.93
C THR A 276 -3.08 0.63 -20.71
N PHE A 277 -2.39 -0.44 -20.30
CA PHE A 277 -1.11 -0.88 -20.86
C PHE A 277 -1.32 -2.03 -21.86
N LYS A 278 -0.87 -1.82 -23.11
CA LYS A 278 -1.00 -2.83 -24.18
C LYS A 278 0.22 -3.75 -24.34
N GLY A 279 1.25 -3.57 -23.52
CA GLY A 279 2.37 -4.49 -23.42
C GLY A 279 2.10 -5.64 -22.44
N SER A 280 3.12 -6.02 -21.69
CA SER A 280 3.02 -7.04 -20.63
C SER A 280 2.54 -6.43 -19.32
N VAL A 281 1.69 -7.14 -18.59
CA VAL A 281 1.19 -6.76 -17.26
C VAL A 281 1.33 -7.98 -16.35
N HIS A 282 2.09 -7.84 -15.26
CA HIS A 282 2.39 -8.92 -14.32
C HIS A 282 2.35 -8.42 -12.88
N TYR A 283 1.99 -9.32 -11.97
CA TYR A 283 2.12 -9.10 -10.54
C TYR A 283 3.29 -9.94 -10.01
N ALA A 284 4.20 -9.30 -9.28
CA ALA A 284 5.28 -9.92 -8.54
C ALA A 284 5.09 -9.70 -7.04
N TRP A 285 5.84 -10.40 -6.20
CA TRP A 285 5.84 -10.18 -4.76
C TRP A 285 7.22 -10.41 -4.14
N ALA A 286 7.44 -9.86 -2.96
CA ALA A 286 8.61 -10.12 -2.13
C ALA A 286 8.23 -10.25 -0.65
N SER A 287 9.13 -10.84 0.14
CA SER A 287 9.00 -10.88 1.60
C SER A 287 9.61 -9.63 2.20
N VAL A 288 8.80 -8.90 2.97
CA VAL A 288 9.22 -7.74 3.76
C VAL A 288 8.63 -7.94 5.16
N PRO A 289 9.40 -8.50 6.11
CA PRO A 289 8.88 -8.91 7.42
C PRO A 289 8.08 -7.86 8.16
N THR A 290 8.48 -6.58 8.12
CA THR A 290 7.80 -5.52 8.87
C THR A 290 6.57 -4.92 8.18
N TYR A 291 6.27 -5.33 6.95
CA TYR A 291 5.02 -4.96 6.28
C TYR A 291 3.87 -5.88 6.71
N PRO A 292 2.60 -5.43 6.61
CA PRO A 292 1.43 -6.24 6.91
C PRO A 292 1.48 -7.59 6.16
N SER A 293 1.10 -8.69 6.84
CA SER A 293 1.29 -10.09 6.39
C SER A 293 2.74 -10.58 6.12
N GLY A 294 3.76 -9.71 6.19
CA GLY A 294 5.16 -10.04 5.89
C GLY A 294 5.49 -10.14 4.39
N ALA A 295 4.57 -9.71 3.52
CA ALA A 295 4.67 -9.80 2.07
C ALA A 295 4.09 -8.57 1.39
N ILE A 296 4.72 -8.15 0.28
CA ILE A 296 4.27 -7.01 -0.52
C ILE A 296 4.37 -7.32 -2.01
N GLY A 297 3.43 -6.76 -2.76
CA GLY A 297 3.28 -6.93 -4.19
C GLY A 297 3.86 -5.79 -5.00
N PHE A 298 4.14 -6.09 -6.27
CA PHE A 298 4.53 -5.12 -7.27
C PHE A 298 3.77 -5.37 -8.57
N LEU A 299 3.14 -4.33 -9.11
CA LEU A 299 2.46 -4.37 -10.39
C LEU A 299 3.39 -3.81 -11.48
N LEU A 300 3.78 -4.69 -12.41
CA LEU A 300 4.74 -4.43 -13.48
C LEU A 300 3.99 -4.33 -14.80
N CYS A 301 4.05 -3.16 -15.46
CA CYS A 301 3.34 -2.91 -16.71
C CYS A 301 4.28 -2.37 -17.77
N ALA A 302 4.09 -2.75 -19.04
CA ALA A 302 4.83 -2.19 -20.17
C ALA A 302 3.88 -1.45 -21.12
N LYS A 303 4.27 -0.24 -21.55
CA LYS A 303 3.59 0.47 -22.64
C LYS A 303 3.78 -0.27 -23.96
N GLU A 304 2.82 -0.15 -24.87
CA GLU A 304 2.96 -0.65 -26.24
C GLU A 304 4.27 -0.19 -26.87
N GLY A 305 4.97 -1.09 -27.57
CA GLY A 305 6.27 -0.82 -28.17
C GLY A 305 7.15 -2.07 -28.21
N ARG A 306 8.43 -1.92 -27.90
CA ARG A 306 9.36 -3.06 -27.81
C ARG A 306 8.85 -4.07 -26.76
N PRO A 307 8.74 -5.37 -27.08
CA PRO A 307 8.31 -6.37 -26.12
C PRO A 307 9.21 -6.39 -24.88
N VAL A 308 8.58 -6.42 -23.70
CA VAL A 308 9.24 -6.52 -22.41
C VAL A 308 8.82 -7.85 -21.77
N ASN A 309 9.77 -8.66 -21.32
CA ASN A 309 9.49 -9.88 -20.59
C ASN A 309 9.97 -9.75 -19.14
N PHE A 310 9.07 -9.37 -18.24
CA PHE A 310 9.37 -9.26 -16.82
C PHE A 310 9.74 -10.59 -16.16
N LEU A 311 9.45 -11.74 -16.78
CA LEU A 311 9.82 -13.05 -16.20
C LEU A 311 11.28 -13.43 -16.48
N ALA A 312 11.97 -12.69 -17.35
CA ALA A 312 13.34 -12.99 -17.75
C ALA A 312 14.14 -11.69 -17.86
N PRO A 313 14.83 -11.26 -16.77
CA PRO A 313 15.58 -10.02 -16.77
C PRO A 313 16.69 -10.09 -17.83
N ILE A 314 16.72 -9.09 -18.70
CA ILE A 314 17.68 -9.01 -19.82
C ILE A 314 18.96 -8.27 -19.44
N ASN A 315 18.89 -7.45 -18.39
CA ASN A 315 20.01 -6.70 -17.84
C ASN A 315 20.18 -7.05 -16.34
N PRO A 316 20.56 -8.30 -16.02
CA PRO A 316 20.68 -8.73 -14.63
C PRO A 316 21.75 -7.90 -13.90
N ILE A 317 21.42 -7.43 -12.69
CA ILE A 317 22.22 -6.51 -11.90
C ILE A 317 23.66 -7.03 -11.66
N GLU A 318 23.83 -8.35 -11.56
CA GLU A 318 25.11 -9.03 -11.36
C GLU A 318 26.07 -8.86 -12.54
N LYS A 319 25.55 -8.48 -13.71
CA LYS A 319 26.34 -8.20 -14.92
C LYS A 319 26.50 -6.71 -15.20
N ILE A 320 25.88 -5.84 -14.39
CA ILE A 320 26.00 -4.40 -14.56
C ILE A 320 27.34 -3.97 -13.98
N GLU A 321 28.20 -3.43 -14.84
CA GLU A 321 29.49 -2.91 -14.43
C GLU A 321 29.32 -1.83 -13.37
N GLY A 322 30.06 -1.93 -12.28
CA GLY A 322 30.01 -0.98 -11.17
C GLY A 322 28.87 -1.22 -10.17
N ALA A 323 27.88 -2.06 -10.48
CA ALA A 323 26.72 -2.28 -9.59
C ALA A 323 27.11 -2.84 -8.22
N MET A 324 28.16 -3.67 -8.17
CA MET A 324 28.72 -4.24 -6.94
C MET A 324 29.79 -3.36 -6.29
N THR A 325 30.29 -2.33 -6.97
CA THR A 325 31.33 -1.42 -6.43
C THR A 325 30.76 -0.09 -5.91
N ALA A 326 29.46 0.14 -6.04
CA ALA A 326 28.75 1.34 -5.60
C ALA A 326 28.65 1.49 -4.04
N GLY A 327 29.60 0.92 -3.31
CA GLY A 327 29.75 1.11 -1.86
C GLY A 327 28.81 0.28 -0.98
N ARG A 328 27.87 -0.49 -1.54
CA ARG A 328 27.05 -1.45 -0.79
C ARG A 328 26.70 -2.69 -1.59
N ASP A 329 26.72 -3.83 -0.93
CA ASP A 329 26.30 -5.10 -1.51
C ASP A 329 24.79 -5.13 -1.72
N ILE A 330 24.37 -5.80 -2.78
CA ILE A 330 22.97 -6.20 -2.99
C ILE A 330 22.67 -7.31 -2.00
N ARG A 331 21.63 -7.15 -1.19
CA ARG A 331 21.35 -8.01 -0.03
C ARG A 331 20.21 -8.99 -0.28
N PHE A 332 19.29 -8.68 -1.19
CA PHE A 332 18.06 -9.45 -1.41
C PHE A 332 17.86 -9.84 -2.87
N TYR A 333 17.93 -8.87 -3.79
CA TYR A 333 17.70 -9.10 -5.21
C TYR A 333 18.82 -9.92 -5.83
N ASN A 334 18.44 -10.85 -6.68
CA ASN A 334 19.30 -11.49 -7.68
C ASN A 334 18.41 -12.00 -8.81
N THR A 335 19.01 -12.47 -9.90
CA THR A 335 18.30 -12.96 -11.08
C THR A 335 17.34 -14.12 -10.77
N GLU A 336 17.66 -14.97 -9.80
CA GLU A 336 16.78 -16.07 -9.39
C GLU A 336 15.60 -15.56 -8.57
N MET A 337 15.85 -14.65 -7.63
CA MET A 337 14.81 -13.97 -6.83
C MET A 337 13.86 -13.18 -7.72
N HIS A 338 14.38 -12.49 -8.74
CA HIS A 338 13.57 -11.80 -9.74
C HIS A 338 12.55 -12.74 -10.38
N ARG A 339 12.98 -13.92 -10.85
CA ARG A 339 12.08 -14.90 -11.46
C ARG A 339 11.10 -15.48 -10.45
N ALA A 340 11.60 -15.80 -9.25
CA ALA A 340 10.81 -16.38 -8.17
C ALA A 340 9.69 -15.43 -7.70
N ALA A 341 9.91 -14.12 -7.75
CA ALA A 341 8.92 -13.10 -7.39
C ALA A 341 7.61 -13.19 -8.20
N PHE A 342 7.64 -13.77 -9.41
CA PHE A 342 6.44 -13.98 -10.22
C PHE A 342 5.77 -15.35 -10.00
N VAL A 343 6.35 -16.21 -9.16
CA VAL A 343 5.78 -17.50 -8.79
C VAL A 343 4.83 -17.30 -7.61
N LEU A 344 3.54 -17.20 -7.93
CA LEU A 344 2.49 -16.93 -6.94
C LEU A 344 1.96 -18.24 -6.30
N PRO A 345 1.57 -18.21 -5.01
CA PRO A 345 0.78 -19.28 -4.41
C PRO A 345 -0.48 -19.60 -5.21
N THR A 346 -0.97 -20.84 -5.12
CA THR A 346 -2.11 -21.30 -5.92
C THR A 346 -3.39 -20.46 -5.73
N PHE A 347 -3.65 -19.98 -4.51
CA PHE A 347 -4.82 -19.14 -4.25
C PHE A 347 -4.70 -17.79 -4.97
N ALA A 348 -3.57 -17.10 -4.81
CA ALA A 348 -3.31 -15.81 -5.45
C ALA A 348 -3.31 -15.95 -6.97
N LYS A 349 -2.67 -16.99 -7.51
CA LYS A 349 -2.72 -17.28 -8.95
C LYS A 349 -4.17 -17.39 -9.43
N ARG A 350 -5.02 -18.18 -8.76
CA ARG A 350 -6.43 -18.35 -9.14
C ARG A 350 -7.22 -17.05 -9.08
N GLU A 351 -7.00 -16.24 -8.06
CA GLU A 351 -7.69 -14.96 -7.88
C GLU A 351 -7.25 -13.90 -8.89
N LEU A 352 -5.99 -13.93 -9.34
CA LEU A 352 -5.42 -12.92 -10.24
C LEU A 352 -5.39 -13.35 -11.72
N GLU A 353 -5.53 -14.64 -12.02
CA GLU A 353 -5.44 -15.19 -13.39
C GLU A 353 -6.53 -14.63 -14.33
N ALA A 354 -7.75 -14.39 -13.81
CA ALA A 354 -8.83 -13.79 -14.60
C ALA A 354 -8.54 -12.35 -15.04
N TYR A 355 -7.60 -11.68 -14.37
CA TYR A 355 -7.23 -10.28 -14.57
C TYR A 355 -5.82 -10.12 -15.17
N SER A 356 -5.12 -11.23 -15.42
CA SER A 356 -3.79 -11.22 -16.03
C SER A 356 -3.90 -11.17 -17.55
N CYS A 357 -3.28 -10.16 -18.18
CA CYS A 357 -3.24 -10.05 -19.63
C CYS A 357 -2.08 -10.87 -20.21
N SER A 358 -2.37 -12.09 -20.66
CA SER A 358 -1.38 -12.92 -21.36
C SER A 358 -1.08 -12.37 -22.75
N THR A 359 -0.05 -11.54 -22.91
CA THR A 359 0.47 -11.07 -24.20
C THR A 359 1.45 -12.06 -24.82
N ILE A 360 1.07 -13.35 -24.94
CA ILE A 360 1.69 -14.28 -25.88
C ILE A 360 0.59 -15.11 -26.54
N GLY A 361 0.19 -14.69 -27.75
CA GLY A 361 -0.49 -15.49 -28.77
C GLY A 361 -1.47 -16.57 -28.30
N HIS A 362 -2.64 -16.18 -27.78
CA HIS A 362 -3.81 -17.04 -27.83
C HIS A 362 -4.93 -16.33 -28.58
N ASN A 363 -5.22 -16.86 -29.78
CA ASN A 363 -6.48 -16.66 -30.47
C ASN A 363 -7.61 -16.83 -29.46
N LYS A 364 -8.23 -15.72 -29.03
CA LYS A 364 -9.55 -15.76 -28.41
C LYS A 364 -10.53 -16.31 -29.46
N ARG A 365 -10.66 -17.64 -29.51
CA ARG A 365 -11.85 -18.26 -30.11
C ARG A 365 -13.03 -17.69 -29.34
N LYS A 366 -13.83 -16.87 -30.03
CA LYS A 366 -15.15 -16.45 -29.59
C LYS A 366 -15.98 -17.71 -29.33
N ASN A 367 -16.03 -18.19 -28.10
CA ASN A 367 -17.12 -19.06 -27.66
C ASN A 367 -18.31 -18.14 -27.32
N GLN A 368 -19.10 -17.83 -28.34
CA GLN A 368 -20.53 -17.65 -28.13
C GLN A 368 -21.08 -19.01 -27.67
N GLN A 369 -21.21 -19.19 -26.36
CA GLN A 369 -22.04 -20.25 -25.80
C GLN A 369 -23.01 -19.63 -24.81
N ASN A 370 -24.22 -19.41 -25.31
CA ASN A 370 -25.50 -19.40 -24.62
C ASN A 370 -25.45 -19.09 -23.11
N GLN A 371 -25.81 -17.84 -22.78
CA GLN A 371 -26.44 -17.53 -21.50
C GLN A 371 -27.71 -18.40 -21.34
N ARG A 372 -27.57 -19.56 -20.68
CA ARG A 372 -28.67 -20.13 -19.93
C ARG A 372 -28.72 -19.41 -18.59
N ARG A 373 -29.74 -18.58 -18.42
CA ARG A 373 -30.12 -17.96 -17.15
C ARG A 373 -30.18 -19.05 -16.06
N LEU A 374 -29.39 -18.90 -15.01
CA LEU A 374 -29.65 -19.58 -13.73
C LEU A 374 -30.68 -18.74 -12.95
N PRO A 375 -31.71 -19.36 -12.35
CA PRO A 375 -32.79 -18.63 -11.69
C PRO A 375 -32.34 -18.04 -10.35
N SER A 376 -32.99 -16.93 -10.01
CA SER A 376 -32.87 -16.18 -8.75
C SER A 376 -32.99 -17.05 -7.51
N CYS A 377 -32.08 -16.85 -6.55
CA CYS A 377 -32.11 -17.48 -5.24
C CYS A 377 -33.38 -17.06 -4.46
N HIS A 378 -34.25 -18.02 -4.18
CA HIS A 378 -35.39 -17.85 -3.27
C HIS A 378 -34.93 -17.96 -1.81
N THR A 379 -35.47 -17.06 -1.00
CA THR A 379 -35.40 -16.99 0.46
C THR A 379 -35.66 -18.34 1.12
N VAL A 380 -34.66 -18.92 1.81
CA VAL A 380 -34.88 -20.06 2.70
C VAL A 380 -35.35 -19.53 4.06
N LYS A 381 -36.65 -19.67 4.32
CA LYS A 381 -37.25 -19.50 5.64
C LYS A 381 -37.01 -20.77 6.47
N PHE A 382 -36.48 -20.60 7.69
CA PHE A 382 -36.47 -21.64 8.74
C PHE A 382 -37.86 -21.79 9.36
N LEU A 383 -38.34 -23.03 9.51
CA LEU A 383 -39.42 -23.45 10.43
C LEU A 383 -39.26 -24.96 10.76
N PRO A 384 -39.84 -25.46 11.87
CA PRO A 384 -39.14 -26.26 12.88
C PRO A 384 -39.46 -27.76 12.83
N LEU A 385 -38.49 -28.59 13.23
CA LEU A 385 -38.69 -30.01 13.49
C LEU A 385 -39.03 -30.24 14.96
N ARG A 386 -40.27 -30.67 15.24
CA ARG A 386 -40.70 -31.24 16.52
C ARG A 386 -40.76 -32.77 16.44
N ARG A 387 -40.18 -33.38 17.48
CA ARG A 387 -40.49 -34.67 18.13
C ARG A 387 -40.13 -35.99 17.43
N GLY A 388 -39.21 -36.71 18.07
CA GLY A 388 -39.15 -38.17 18.13
C GLY A 388 -37.97 -38.64 18.99
N LEU A 389 -38.24 -39.49 20.00
CA LEU A 389 -37.31 -40.15 20.96
C LEU A 389 -36.74 -39.19 22.03
N ARG A 390 -37.19 -39.14 23.30
CA ARG A 390 -37.45 -40.17 24.34
C ARG A 390 -36.29 -41.16 24.55
N ASP A 391 -35.76 -41.02 25.76
CA ASP A 391 -34.95 -41.92 26.58
C ASP A 391 -33.43 -41.82 26.48
N LEU A 392 -32.83 -41.79 27.69
CA LEU A 392 -31.40 -41.71 28.05
C LEU A 392 -30.85 -40.27 27.96
N PHE A 393 -30.60 -39.54 29.05
CA PHE A 393 -29.73 -39.91 30.16
C PHE A 393 -30.13 -39.17 31.45
N ASN A 394 -30.10 -39.90 32.55
CA ASN A 394 -30.19 -39.38 33.91
C ASN A 394 -28.79 -39.54 34.55
N SER A 395 -28.22 -38.43 35.05
CA SER A 395 -27.27 -38.36 36.18
C SER A 395 -25.77 -38.76 35.98
N PRO A 396 -24.86 -38.38 36.91
CA PRO A 396 -23.79 -37.40 36.62
C PRO A 396 -22.37 -37.84 37.07
N CYS A 397 -21.42 -36.89 36.99
CA CYS A 397 -20.14 -36.79 37.72
C CYS A 397 -18.82 -37.20 37.04
N ALA A 398 -17.85 -36.29 37.25
CA ALA A 398 -16.41 -36.48 37.44
C ALA A 398 -15.48 -36.54 36.21
N GLY A 399 -14.40 -35.77 36.32
CA GLY A 399 -13.08 -36.21 35.82
C GLY A 399 -12.36 -35.22 34.92
N HIS A 400 -11.34 -34.56 35.48
CA HIS A 400 -10.23 -33.96 34.74
C HIS A 400 -9.65 -34.92 33.69
N GLN A 401 -9.20 -34.40 32.53
CA GLN A 401 -7.81 -34.60 32.09
C GLN A 401 -7.45 -33.71 30.89
N VAL A 402 -6.33 -33.02 31.05
CA VAL A 402 -5.53 -32.35 30.04
C VAL A 402 -4.90 -33.41 29.14
N LEU A 403 -4.93 -33.23 27.82
CA LEU A 403 -4.02 -33.95 26.92
C LEU A 403 -3.43 -33.02 25.86
N THR A 404 -2.17 -32.68 26.10
CA THR A 404 -1.16 -32.34 25.09
C THR A 404 -0.92 -33.53 24.17
N GLY A 405 -0.80 -33.30 22.86
CA GLY A 405 -0.44 -34.32 21.87
C GLY A 405 0.34 -33.72 20.71
N ILE A 406 1.66 -33.74 20.83
CA ILE A 406 2.64 -33.73 19.74
C ILE A 406 2.50 -35.05 18.97
N VAL A 407 2.54 -35.07 17.64
CA VAL A 407 3.36 -36.01 16.83
C VAL A 407 3.53 -35.45 15.42
N ALA A 408 4.80 -35.42 15.00
CA ALA A 408 5.28 -35.17 13.65
C ALA A 408 5.11 -36.38 12.73
N THR A 409 4.93 -36.12 11.44
CA THR A 409 5.53 -36.85 10.32
C THR A 409 5.67 -35.92 9.13
#